data_AF-X6HIS5-F1
#
_entry.id   AF-X6HIS5-F1
#
_cell.length_a   1.000
_cell.length_b   1.000
_cell.length_c   1.000
_cell.angle_alpha   90.00
_cell.angle_beta   90.00
_cell.angle_gamma   90.00
#
_symmetry.space_group_name_H-M   'P 1'
#
loop_
_entity.id
_entity.type
_entity.pdbx_description
1 polymer ?
#
loop_
_entity_poly.entity_id
_entity_poly.type
_entity_poly.pdbx_seq_one_letter_code
_entity_poly.pdbx_strand_id
1 'polypeptide(L)'
;MTTDLNRYRSGLEREVARQLKLAGRSFEFETVKIDYLKPAKKAKYNPDFVIRKRDGSPMYIESKGRFLTADRQKHLLIRAQFPDIDIRFVFQRASEKIGKGSATTYAKWAEDKGYKWADKGKIPKEWLEE
;
A
#
# COMPACT_ATOMS: atom_id res chain seq x y z
N MET A 1 -37.20 -6.06 -22.76
CA MET A 1 -36.53 -5.85 -21.46
C MET A 1 -35.03 -5.83 -21.71
N THR A 2 -34.41 -4.66 -21.67
CA THR A 2 -32.99 -4.46 -21.91
C THR A 2 -32.19 -5.16 -20.81
N THR A 3 -31.52 -6.26 -21.15
CA THR A 3 -30.52 -6.87 -20.28
C THR A 3 -29.33 -5.93 -20.21
N ASP A 4 -29.27 -5.14 -19.16
CA ASP A 4 -28.17 -4.24 -18.85
C ASP A 4 -26.94 -5.08 -18.44
N LEU A 5 -26.31 -5.72 -19.44
CA LEU A 5 -25.18 -6.64 -19.29
C LEU A 5 -23.91 -5.94 -18.79
N ASN A 6 -23.85 -4.61 -18.94
CA ASN A 6 -22.71 -3.79 -18.52
C ASN A 6 -22.66 -3.49 -17.02
N ARG A 7 -23.72 -3.78 -16.26
CA ARG A 7 -23.72 -3.53 -14.81
C ARG A 7 -22.88 -4.53 -14.02
N TYR A 8 -22.59 -5.70 -14.59
CA TYR A 8 -21.88 -6.78 -13.92
C TYR A 8 -20.40 -6.71 -14.24
N ARG A 9 -19.55 -6.88 -13.22
CA ARG A 9 -18.10 -6.75 -13.31
C ARG A 9 -17.42 -8.03 -13.74
N SER A 10 -18.13 -9.16 -13.74
CA SER A 10 -17.57 -10.47 -14.10
C SER A 10 -18.57 -11.36 -14.84
N GLY A 11 -18.04 -12.37 -15.55
CA GLY A 11 -18.86 -13.42 -16.18
C GLY A 11 -19.68 -14.22 -15.16
N LEU A 12 -19.12 -14.46 -13.98
CA LEU A 12 -19.79 -15.16 -12.89
C LEU A 12 -21.01 -14.39 -12.36
N GLU A 13 -20.87 -13.09 -12.11
CA GLU A 13 -21.98 -12.25 -11.65
C GLU A 13 -23.15 -12.25 -12.64
N ARG A 14 -22.84 -12.18 -13.95
CA ARG A 14 -23.86 -12.28 -15.02
C ARG A 14 -24.61 -13.61 -14.96
N GLU A 15 -23.88 -14.69 -14.78
CA GLU A 15 -24.44 -16.04 -14.74
C GLU A 15 -25.34 -16.24 -13.50
N VAL A 16 -24.91 -15.77 -12.33
CA VAL A 16 -25.73 -15.83 -11.10
C VAL A 16 -27.02 -15.01 -11.26
N ALA A 17 -26.92 -13.79 -11.81
CA ALA A 17 -28.09 -12.96 -12.06
C ALA A 17 -29.07 -13.63 -13.04
N ARG A 18 -28.57 -14.33 -14.07
CA ARG A 18 -29.39 -15.11 -15.00
C ARG A 18 -30.12 -16.23 -14.28
N GLN A 19 -29.45 -16.98 -13.40
CA GLN A 19 -30.08 -18.04 -12.60
C GLN A 19 -31.20 -17.50 -11.70
N LEU A 20 -30.97 -16.38 -11.02
CA LEU A 20 -32.00 -15.73 -10.18
C LEU A 20 -33.23 -15.30 -10.99
N LYS A 21 -33.02 -14.74 -12.19
CA LYS A 21 -34.12 -14.39 -13.12
C LYS A 21 -34.89 -15.63 -13.58
N LEU A 22 -34.20 -16.69 -13.98
CA LEU A 22 -34.84 -17.94 -14.41
C LEU A 22 -35.61 -18.62 -13.28
N ALA A 23 -35.17 -18.44 -12.03
CA ALA A 23 -35.88 -18.89 -10.85
C ALA A 23 -37.05 -17.97 -10.44
N GLY A 24 -37.35 -16.91 -11.21
CA GLY A 24 -38.43 -15.97 -10.91
C GLY A 24 -38.19 -15.14 -9.64
N ARG A 25 -36.94 -14.99 -9.20
CA ARG A 25 -36.60 -14.23 -7.99
C ARG A 25 -36.28 -12.78 -8.33
N SER A 26 -36.90 -11.85 -7.61
CA SER A 26 -36.47 -10.46 -7.57
C SER A 26 -35.17 -10.34 -6.77
N PHE A 27 -34.23 -9.52 -7.24
CA PHE A 27 -32.98 -9.24 -6.55
C PHE A 27 -32.47 -7.84 -6.85
N GLU A 28 -31.61 -7.36 -5.97
CA GLU A 28 -30.81 -6.16 -6.19
C GLU A 28 -29.34 -6.54 -6.33
N PHE A 29 -28.55 -5.74 -7.03
CA PHE A 29 -27.12 -6.01 -7.26
C PHE A 29 -26.29 -4.79 -6.87
N GLU A 30 -25.40 -4.99 -5.89
CA GLU A 30 -24.51 -3.96 -5.29
C GLU A 30 -25.22 -2.71 -4.70
N THR A 31 -26.47 -2.84 -4.25
CA THR A 31 -27.25 -1.74 -3.66
C THR A 31 -27.07 -1.62 -2.14
N VAL A 32 -26.89 -2.76 -1.45
CA VAL A 32 -26.81 -2.83 0.01
C VAL A 32 -25.35 -2.89 0.45
N LYS A 33 -24.99 -2.10 1.47
CA LYS A 33 -23.70 -2.18 2.17
C LYS A 33 -23.93 -2.67 3.59
N ILE A 34 -23.09 -3.59 4.05
CA ILE A 34 -23.10 -4.09 5.43
C ILE A 34 -21.79 -3.66 6.07
N ASP A 35 -21.89 -2.83 7.10
CA ASP A 35 -20.73 -2.38 7.86
C ASP A 35 -20.25 -3.47 8.82
N TYR A 36 -18.93 -3.61 8.96
CA TYR A 36 -18.33 -4.55 9.90
C TYR A 36 -16.99 -4.02 10.41
N LEU A 37 -16.63 -4.44 11.63
CA LEU A 37 -15.34 -4.11 12.21
C LEU A 37 -14.29 -5.16 11.82
N LYS A 38 -13.10 -4.69 11.42
CA LYS A 38 -11.92 -5.55 11.28
C LYS A 38 -11.17 -5.56 12.62
N PRO A 39 -11.04 -6.71 13.30
CA PRO A 39 -10.29 -6.77 14.55
C PRO A 39 -8.83 -6.33 14.36
N ALA A 40 -8.27 -5.65 15.36
CA ALA A 40 -6.86 -5.31 15.37
C ALA A 40 -6.01 -6.59 15.37
N LYS A 41 -4.93 -6.59 14.56
CA LYS A 41 -3.99 -7.70 14.48
C LYS A 41 -2.58 -7.18 14.75
N LYS A 42 -1.85 -7.86 15.65
CA LYS A 42 -0.42 -7.60 15.83
C LYS A 42 0.33 -8.06 14.59
N ALA A 43 1.24 -7.23 14.11
CA ALA A 43 2.16 -7.53 13.02
C ALA A 43 3.57 -7.14 13.45
N LYS A 44 4.58 -7.75 12.83
CA LYS A 44 5.99 -7.40 13.04
C LYS A 44 6.52 -6.69 11.81
N TYR A 45 7.38 -5.70 12.05
CA TYR A 45 8.15 -5.04 11.03
C TYR A 45 9.60 -5.48 11.15
N ASN A 46 10.17 -6.00 10.06
CA ASN A 46 11.56 -6.39 9.94
C ASN A 46 12.16 -5.51 8.85
N PRO A 47 12.92 -4.46 9.21
CA PRO A 47 13.65 -3.66 8.23
C PRO A 47 14.72 -4.51 7.56
N ASP A 48 15.06 -4.19 6.32
CA ASP A 48 16.09 -4.92 5.58
C ASP A 48 17.47 -4.74 6.22
N PHE A 49 17.77 -3.52 6.68
CA PHE A 49 19.04 -3.20 7.32
C PHE A 49 18.87 -2.32 8.56
N VAL A 50 19.78 -2.49 9.51
CA VAL A 50 19.89 -1.65 10.69
C VAL A 50 21.33 -1.18 10.80
N ILE A 51 21.56 0.13 10.81
CA ILE A 51 22.87 0.72 11.04
C ILE A 51 22.85 1.58 12.31
N ARG A 52 24.02 1.82 12.89
CA ARG A 52 24.18 2.69 14.05
C ARG A 52 24.72 4.03 13.59
N LYS A 53 24.03 5.11 13.96
CA LYS A 53 24.54 6.47 13.80
C LYS A 53 25.70 6.72 14.77
N ARG A 54 26.44 7.81 14.60
CA ARG A 54 27.57 8.18 15.48
C ARG A 54 27.18 8.33 16.94
N ASP A 55 25.96 8.78 17.21
CA ASP A 55 25.38 8.90 18.56
C ASP A 55 24.93 7.55 19.16
N GLY A 56 25.10 6.43 18.44
CA GLY A 56 24.72 5.08 18.83
C GLY A 56 23.24 4.72 18.59
N SER A 57 22.41 5.69 18.19
CA SER A 57 21.00 5.42 17.89
C SER A 57 20.83 4.67 16.56
N PRO A 58 19.78 3.83 16.43
CA PRO A 58 19.57 3.04 15.22
C PRO A 58 18.97 3.87 14.09
N MET A 59 19.42 3.60 12.86
CA MET A 59 18.75 3.99 11.61
C MET A 59 18.34 2.71 10.87
N TYR A 60 17.07 2.63 10.49
CA TYR A 60 16.48 1.47 9.82
C TYR A 60 16.31 1.79 8.33
N ILE A 61 16.84 0.92 7.48
CA ILE A 61 16.79 1.11 6.03
C ILE A 61 15.94 0.01 5.41
N GLU A 62 14.92 0.40 4.66
CA GLU A 62 14.09 -0.47 3.83
C GLU A 62 14.47 -0.25 2.35
N SER A 63 14.98 -1.30 1.70
CA SER A 63 15.20 -1.29 0.26
C SER A 63 13.88 -1.61 -0.47
N LYS A 64 13.57 -0.88 -1.55
CA LYS A 64 12.35 -1.15 -2.32
C LYS A 64 12.50 -1.04 -3.82
N GLY A 65 12.33 -2.17 -4.50
CA GLY A 65 12.01 -2.24 -5.93
C GLY A 65 10.54 -1.91 -6.18
N ARG A 66 9.63 -2.78 -5.72
CA ARG A 66 8.17 -2.59 -5.87
C ARG A 66 7.56 -2.07 -4.57
N PHE A 67 6.91 -0.92 -4.63
CA PHE A 67 6.32 -0.28 -3.45
C PHE A 67 4.79 -0.33 -3.50
N LEU A 68 4.21 -1.41 -2.97
CA LEU A 68 2.77 -1.68 -3.06
C LEU A 68 1.94 -0.87 -2.07
N THR A 69 0.61 -0.83 -2.28
CA THR A 69 -0.32 -0.19 -1.34
C THR A 69 -0.20 -0.77 0.06
N ALA A 70 -0.06 -2.08 0.19
CA ALA A 70 0.13 -2.75 1.48
C ALA A 70 1.44 -2.32 2.17
N ASP A 71 2.54 -2.16 1.43
CA ASP A 71 3.80 -1.66 1.98
C ASP A 71 3.65 -0.23 2.52
N ARG A 72 2.99 0.64 1.76
CA ARG A 72 2.75 2.03 2.15
C ARG A 72 1.87 2.11 3.40
N GLN A 73 0.78 1.34 3.45
CA GLN A 73 -0.09 1.26 4.61
C GLN A 73 0.64 0.73 5.85
N LYS A 74 1.48 -0.30 5.69
CA LYS A 74 2.36 -0.84 6.76
C LYS A 74 3.18 0.29 7.38
N HIS A 75 3.89 1.07 6.57
CA HIS A 75 4.77 2.13 7.09
C HIS A 75 4.00 3.28 7.73
N LEU A 76 2.85 3.69 7.17
CA LEU A 76 1.98 4.69 7.82
C LEU A 76 1.53 4.24 9.22
N LEU A 77 1.16 2.96 9.38
CA LEU A 77 0.77 2.42 10.68
C LEU A 77 1.94 2.37 11.67
N ILE A 78 3.14 1.96 11.20
CA ILE A 78 4.35 1.96 12.03
C ILE A 78 4.66 3.37 12.51
N ARG A 79 4.66 4.37 11.63
CA ARG A 79 4.95 5.76 12.00
C ARG A 79 3.90 6.34 12.94
N ALA A 80 2.63 5.99 12.77
CA ALA A 80 1.56 6.42 13.66
C ALA A 80 1.73 5.85 15.09
N GLN A 81 2.26 4.63 15.22
CA GLN A 81 2.44 3.94 16.51
C GLN A 81 3.83 4.17 17.13
N PHE A 82 4.84 4.46 16.30
CA PHE A 82 6.23 4.61 16.68
C PHE A 82 6.87 5.79 15.92
N PRO A 83 6.47 7.04 16.22
CA PRO A 83 6.87 8.22 15.47
C PRO A 83 8.38 8.51 15.52
N ASP A 84 9.07 8.03 16.56
CA ASP A 84 10.50 8.31 16.81
C ASP A 84 11.46 7.36 16.11
N ILE A 85 10.96 6.32 15.42
CA ILE A 85 11.80 5.35 14.71
C ILE A 85 12.27 5.98 13.38
N ASP A 86 13.60 6.11 13.21
CA ASP A 86 14.23 6.59 11.98
C ASP A 86 14.23 5.51 10.90
N ILE A 87 13.13 5.41 10.15
CA ILE A 87 12.99 4.55 8.97
C ILE A 87 13.25 5.36 7.71
N ARG A 88 14.13 4.87 6.84
CA ARG A 88 14.46 5.48 5.55
C ARG A 88 14.30 4.49 4.41
N PHE A 89 13.97 4.99 3.23
CA PHE A 89 13.79 4.15 2.04
C PHE A 89 14.95 4.27 1.07
N VAL A 90 15.42 3.15 0.55
CA VAL A 90 16.33 3.13 -0.61
C VAL A 90 15.58 2.50 -1.77
N PHE A 91 15.05 3.33 -2.66
CA PHE A 91 14.29 2.87 -3.81
C PHE A 91 15.24 2.42 -4.93
N GLN A 92 14.87 1.35 -5.66
CA GLN A 92 15.54 0.98 -6.91
C GLN A 92 15.34 2.07 -7.97
N ARG A 93 14.14 2.63 -8.04
CA ARG A 93 13.80 3.78 -8.89
C ARG A 93 12.69 4.59 -8.22
N ALA A 94 13.04 5.71 -7.60
CA ALA A 94 12.13 6.54 -6.82
C ALA A 94 11.12 7.33 -7.69
N SER A 95 11.38 7.46 -8.99
CA SER A 95 10.47 8.07 -9.97
C SER A 95 9.33 7.15 -10.41
N GLU A 96 9.35 5.86 -10.03
CA GLU A 96 8.24 4.94 -10.29
C GLU A 96 6.94 5.42 -9.63
N LYS A 97 5.81 5.17 -10.31
CA LYS A 97 4.49 5.58 -9.82
C LYS A 97 3.97 4.57 -8.80
N ILE A 98 3.28 5.06 -7.76
CA ILE A 98 2.67 4.23 -6.69
C ILE A 98 1.60 3.24 -7.19
N GLY A 99 1.10 3.44 -8.41
CA GLY A 99 0.15 2.59 -9.10
C GLY A 99 -0.04 3.02 -10.56
N LYS A 100 -0.68 2.15 -11.34
CA LYS A 100 -1.02 2.45 -12.75
C LYS A 100 -1.92 3.69 -12.81
N GLY A 101 -1.54 4.68 -13.61
CA GLY A 101 -2.29 5.94 -13.77
C GLY A 101 -2.09 6.98 -12.66
N SER A 102 -1.30 6.68 -11.62
CA SER A 102 -1.00 7.67 -10.57
C SER A 102 0.01 8.71 -11.04
N ALA A 103 -0.25 9.99 -10.76
CA ALA A 103 0.76 11.05 -10.92
C ALA A 103 1.83 11.00 -9.82
N THR A 104 1.50 10.47 -8.64
CA THR A 104 2.40 10.37 -7.47
C THR A 104 3.48 9.30 -7.67
N THR A 105 4.74 9.68 -7.46
CA THR A 105 5.91 8.80 -7.48
C THR A 105 6.20 8.22 -6.09
N TYR A 106 7.12 7.25 -5.98
CA TYR A 106 7.59 6.74 -4.70
C TYR A 106 8.29 7.84 -3.89
N ALA A 107 9.17 8.62 -4.54
CA ALA A 107 9.83 9.80 -3.97
C ALA A 107 8.80 10.77 -3.38
N LYS A 108 7.81 11.19 -4.19
CA LYS A 108 6.79 12.15 -3.77
C LYS A 108 5.97 11.62 -2.60
N TRP A 109 5.63 10.33 -2.61
CA TRP A 109 4.94 9.70 -1.49
C TRP A 109 5.79 9.72 -0.22
N ALA A 110 7.09 9.39 -0.31
CA ALA A 110 7.99 9.40 0.84
C ALA A 110 8.13 10.81 1.43
N GLU A 111 8.34 11.82 0.57
CA GLU A 111 8.39 13.23 0.95
C GLU A 111 7.09 13.69 1.64
N ASP A 112 5.94 13.42 1.02
CA ASP A 112 4.62 13.81 1.56
C ASP A 112 4.31 13.16 2.91
N LYS A 113 4.94 12.02 3.19
CA LYS A 113 4.80 11.30 4.44
C LYS A 113 5.97 11.52 5.40
N GLY A 114 6.92 12.39 5.04
CA GLY A 114 8.03 12.79 5.88
C GLY A 114 9.10 11.70 6.08
N TYR A 115 9.26 10.79 5.11
CA TYR A 115 10.34 9.80 5.12
C TYR A 115 11.53 10.31 4.32
N LYS A 116 12.72 10.18 4.90
CA LYS A 116 13.97 10.30 4.12
C LYS A 116 14.05 9.14 3.13
N TRP A 117 14.50 9.42 1.91
CA TRP A 117 14.61 8.41 0.87
C TRP A 117 15.84 8.65 -0.01
N ALA A 118 16.28 7.60 -0.71
CA ALA A 118 17.34 7.63 -1.70
C ALA A 118 16.95 6.82 -2.94
N ASP A 119 17.64 7.06 -4.06
CA ASP A 119 17.34 6.45 -5.37
C ASP A 119 18.40 5.43 -5.81
N LYS A 120 18.09 4.69 -6.88
CA LYS A 120 19.01 3.82 -7.62
C LYS A 120 19.64 2.71 -6.78
N GLY A 121 19.01 2.33 -5.67
CA GLY A 121 19.53 1.31 -4.77
C GLY A 121 20.77 1.75 -3.98
N LYS A 122 21.03 3.06 -3.83
CA LYS A 122 22.25 3.57 -3.19
C LYS A 122 21.93 4.32 -1.90
N ILE A 123 22.62 3.94 -0.83
CA ILE A 123 22.59 4.70 0.43
C ILE A 123 23.47 5.95 0.25
N PRO A 124 22.96 7.16 0.50
CA PRO A 124 23.74 8.38 0.43
C PRO A 124 24.84 8.39 1.50
N LYS A 125 26.00 8.99 1.19
CA LYS A 125 27.17 9.03 2.08
C LYS A 125 26.82 9.73 3.40
N GLU A 126 26.01 10.78 3.32
CA GLU A 126 25.53 11.53 4.47
C GLU A 126 24.79 10.65 5.48
N TRP A 127 24.03 9.63 5.06
CA TRP A 127 23.35 8.73 6.01
C TRP A 127 24.33 7.80 6.72
N LEU A 128 25.40 7.40 6.03
CA LEU A 128 26.46 6.56 6.60
C LEU A 128 27.38 7.36 7.56
N GLU A 129 27.34 8.69 7.46
CA GLU A 129 28.14 9.61 8.25
C GLU A 129 27.36 10.33 9.35
N GLU A 130 26.04 10.12 9.46
CA GLU A 130 25.22 10.55 10.61
C GLU A 130 25.60 9.80 11.90
#